data_AF-A0A922CWJ8-F1
#
_entry.id   AF-A0A922CWJ8-F1
#
_cell.length_a   1.000
_cell.length_b   1.000
_cell.length_c   1.000
_cell.angle_alpha   90.00
_cell.angle_beta   90.00
_cell.angle_gamma   90.00
#
_symmetry.space_group_name_H-M   'P 1'
#
loop_
_entity.id
_entity.type
_entity.pdbx_description
1 polymer ?
#
loop_
_entity_poly.entity_id
_entity_poly.type
_entity_poly.pdbx_seq_one_letter_code
_entity_poly.pdbx_strand_id
1 'polypeptide(L)'
;MSSGPGSTPDVSTMRCCGCGAENISGGEARGETLRVCGAEAAGAALLVLLSCLPACLAPAAGSTHSALAAGFVVAMLVQCFDHISGAQMNPTVTLASMVWGRVSGARGLAMMAAQLAGATLGGAALHLLQPADTPALCVTAPAPHLSVYKAVALEAVLGGCLALANCASWDERNLHLRDSWPLRVGVSVAAMSLVAGDLTGASMNPVRSFAPALWSGVWQHHWVYWAGPLSGSALSTALYVAVWRPRPTHAPHASHAPRPPRAAHVRRSMDSLDARAIVVKTQRDGTNESRAYSYLAPNPNLGEPLARTRADSARRGATTPRLNGQI
;
A
#
# COMPACT_ATOMS: atom_id res chain seq x y z
N MET A 1 14.28 26.78 -24.41
CA MET A 1 14.49 25.40 -23.94
C MET A 1 15.27 25.46 -22.64
N SER A 2 14.60 25.18 -21.52
CA SER A 2 15.18 24.76 -20.22
C SER A 2 14.02 24.66 -19.22
N SER A 3 13.62 23.43 -18.90
CA SER A 3 12.51 23.09 -18.02
C SER A 3 13.00 23.00 -16.57
N GLY A 4 12.60 23.97 -15.74
CA GLY A 4 12.78 23.96 -14.28
C GLY A 4 11.77 23.02 -13.58
N PRO A 5 12.08 22.57 -12.35
CA PRO A 5 11.45 21.40 -11.74
C PRO A 5 10.00 21.69 -11.37
N GLY A 6 9.09 20.94 -11.98
CA GLY A 6 7.71 20.85 -11.51
C GLY A 6 7.71 20.29 -10.09
N SER A 7 7.11 21.05 -9.17
CA SER A 7 6.73 20.57 -7.85
C SER A 7 5.84 19.34 -8.02
N THR A 8 6.43 18.17 -7.85
CA THR A 8 5.69 16.93 -7.67
C THR A 8 4.79 17.09 -6.44
N PRO A 9 3.53 16.63 -6.47
CA PRO A 9 2.75 16.54 -5.26
C PRO A 9 3.54 15.72 -4.25
N ASP A 10 3.61 16.21 -3.03
CA ASP A 10 4.30 15.57 -1.93
C ASP A 10 3.66 14.18 -1.68
N VAL A 11 4.32 13.11 -2.13
CA VAL A 11 3.91 11.70 -1.92
C VAL A 11 4.19 11.26 -0.47
N SER A 12 4.49 12.20 0.43
CA SER A 12 4.85 11.93 1.83
C SER A 12 3.67 11.72 2.78
N THR A 13 2.44 11.55 2.27
CA THR A 13 1.27 11.16 3.07
C THR A 13 0.60 9.88 2.58
N MET A 14 1.39 8.89 2.16
CA MET A 14 0.97 7.50 2.29
C MET A 14 1.10 7.09 3.76
N ARG A 15 0.24 7.66 4.63
CA ARG A 15 -0.01 7.15 5.98
C ARG A 15 -0.69 5.78 5.83
N CYS A 16 0.13 4.78 5.54
CA CYS A 16 -0.22 3.39 5.57
C CYS A 16 -0.89 3.10 6.92
N CYS A 17 -2.17 2.69 6.89
CA CYS A 17 -2.94 2.22 8.05
C CYS A 17 -2.72 3.00 9.36
N GLY A 18 -3.27 4.21 9.46
CA GLY A 18 -3.88 4.71 10.71
C GLY A 18 -3.13 4.57 12.04
N CYS A 19 -1.80 4.58 12.08
CA CYS A 19 -1.02 4.65 13.33
C CYS A 19 -0.85 6.10 13.83
N GLY A 20 -1.88 6.93 13.68
CA GLY A 20 -1.99 8.21 14.36
C GLY A 20 -2.85 8.03 15.60
N ALA A 21 -2.21 7.89 16.76
CA ALA A 21 -2.88 7.97 18.06
C ALA A 21 -3.28 9.43 18.32
N GLU A 22 -4.35 9.88 17.67
CA GLU A 22 -5.12 11.06 18.06
C GLU A 22 -6.48 10.56 18.56
N ASN A 23 -7.10 11.22 19.53
CA ASN A 23 -8.32 10.78 20.20
C ASN A 23 -9.50 10.60 19.23
N ILE A 24 -9.60 9.45 18.58
CA ILE A 24 -10.73 9.07 17.72
C ILE A 24 -11.86 8.61 18.64
N SER A 25 -13.08 9.14 18.44
CA SER A 25 -14.24 8.67 19.19
C SER A 25 -14.49 7.17 18.90
N GLY A 26 -15.02 6.43 19.88
CA GLY A 26 -15.22 4.97 19.73
C GLY A 26 -16.09 4.58 18.50
N GLY A 27 -16.96 5.47 18.03
CA GLY A 27 -17.77 5.28 16.83
C GLY A 27 -16.98 5.39 15.52
N GLU A 28 -16.11 6.38 15.40
CA GLU A 28 -15.26 6.58 14.21
C GLU A 28 -14.23 5.45 14.06
N ALA A 29 -13.64 5.00 15.17
CA ALA A 29 -12.71 3.86 15.18
C ALA A 29 -13.38 2.54 14.74
N ARG A 30 -14.66 2.35 15.13
CA ARG A 30 -15.46 1.20 14.70
C ARG A 30 -15.82 1.28 13.23
N GLY A 31 -16.20 2.46 12.73
CA GLY A 31 -16.50 2.69 11.32
C GLY A 31 -15.29 2.37 10.41
N GLU A 32 -14.10 2.82 10.81
CA GLU A 32 -12.87 2.54 10.08
C GLU A 32 -12.53 1.04 10.07
N THR A 33 -12.68 0.36 11.21
CA THR A 33 -12.44 -1.09 11.30
C THR A 33 -13.40 -1.87 10.39
N LEU A 34 -14.67 -1.48 10.34
CA LEU A 34 -15.65 -2.08 9.43
C LEU A 34 -15.27 -1.86 7.96
N ARG A 35 -14.86 -0.64 7.59
CA ARG A 35 -14.42 -0.31 6.24
C ARG A 35 -13.24 -1.17 5.79
N VAL A 36 -12.25 -1.32 6.66
CA VAL A 36 -11.05 -2.15 6.43
C VAL A 36 -11.42 -3.62 6.31
N CYS A 37 -12.24 -4.15 7.23
CA CYS A 37 -12.68 -5.54 7.18
C CYS A 37 -13.52 -5.83 5.93
N GLY A 38 -14.38 -4.89 5.51
CA GLY A 38 -15.17 -5.00 4.29
C GLY A 38 -14.28 -5.08 3.04
N ALA A 39 -13.23 -4.26 2.96
CA ALA A 39 -12.25 -4.33 1.87
C ALA A 39 -11.45 -5.64 1.89
N GLU A 40 -11.02 -6.11 3.06
CA GLU A 40 -10.33 -7.41 3.20
C GLU A 40 -11.22 -8.59 2.79
N ALA A 41 -12.50 -8.57 3.17
CA ALA A 41 -13.47 -9.58 2.77
C ALA A 41 -13.72 -9.56 1.24
N ALA A 42 -13.94 -8.38 0.66
CA ALA A 42 -14.13 -8.24 -0.79
C ALA A 42 -12.89 -8.69 -1.57
N GLY A 43 -11.70 -8.28 -1.12
CA GLY A 43 -10.43 -8.70 -1.69
C GLY A 43 -10.24 -10.22 -1.60
N ALA A 44 -10.45 -10.83 -0.44
CA ALA A 44 -10.34 -12.28 -0.26
C ALA A 44 -11.36 -13.07 -1.11
N ALA A 45 -12.59 -12.56 -1.25
CA ALA A 45 -13.61 -13.16 -2.12
C ALA A 45 -13.16 -13.15 -3.59
N LEU A 46 -12.73 -11.99 -4.09
CA LEU A 46 -12.25 -11.84 -5.46
C LEU A 46 -10.95 -12.63 -5.71
N LEU A 47 -10.06 -12.70 -4.71
CA LEU A 47 -8.84 -13.50 -4.79
C LEU A 47 -9.16 -14.96 -5.04
N VAL A 48 -10.02 -15.57 -4.21
CA VAL A 48 -10.41 -16.98 -4.36
C VAL A 48 -11.11 -17.19 -5.69
N LEU A 49 -12.11 -16.36 -6.01
CA LEU A 49 -12.87 -16.49 -7.24
C LEU A 49 -11.96 -16.42 -8.46
N LEU A 50 -11.21 -15.34 -8.62
CA LEU A 50 -10.47 -15.06 -9.85
C LEU A 50 -9.21 -15.91 -10.00
N SER A 51 -8.52 -16.27 -8.91
CA SER A 51 -7.34 -17.14 -8.99
C SER A 51 -7.70 -18.60 -9.28
N CYS A 52 -8.89 -19.04 -8.89
CA CYS A 52 -9.36 -20.41 -9.12
C CYS A 52 -10.23 -20.58 -10.36
N LEU A 53 -10.89 -19.53 -10.85
CA LEU A 53 -11.75 -19.58 -12.04
C LEU A 53 -11.06 -20.15 -13.30
N PRO A 54 -9.76 -19.90 -13.56
CA PRO A 54 -9.04 -20.53 -14.67
C PRO A 54 -9.09 -22.07 -14.64
N ALA A 55 -9.12 -22.68 -13.45
CA ALA A 55 -9.24 -24.13 -13.33
C ALA A 55 -10.63 -24.63 -13.79
N CYS A 56 -11.69 -23.81 -13.72
CA CYS A 56 -13.02 -24.15 -14.26
C CYS A 56 -13.05 -24.11 -15.78
N LEU A 57 -12.51 -23.03 -16.36
CA LEU A 57 -12.75 -22.67 -17.76
C LEU A 57 -11.68 -23.21 -18.71
N ALA A 58 -10.50 -23.49 -18.18
CA ALA A 58 -9.35 -23.95 -18.97
C ALA A 58 -8.49 -24.97 -18.18
N PRO A 59 -9.04 -26.16 -17.84
CA PRO A 59 -8.33 -27.17 -17.06
C PRO A 59 -7.03 -27.66 -17.72
N ALA A 60 -6.88 -27.48 -19.04
CA ALA A 60 -5.68 -27.82 -19.80
C ALA A 60 -4.54 -26.78 -19.71
N ALA A 61 -4.74 -25.61 -19.08
CA ALA A 61 -3.80 -24.50 -19.14
C ALA A 61 -2.49 -24.70 -18.34
N GLY A 62 -2.39 -25.79 -17.57
CA GLY A 62 -1.17 -26.18 -16.85
C GLY A 62 -0.80 -25.27 -15.67
N SER A 63 0.23 -25.66 -14.93
CA SER A 63 0.64 -25.00 -13.69
C SER A 63 1.21 -23.59 -13.89
N THR A 64 1.87 -23.33 -15.03
CA THR A 64 2.36 -21.99 -15.39
C THR A 64 1.25 -20.96 -15.50
N HIS A 65 0.12 -21.31 -16.15
CA HIS A 65 -1.01 -20.39 -16.27
C HIS A 65 -1.61 -20.07 -14.90
N SER A 66 -1.83 -21.08 -14.07
CA SER A 66 -2.34 -20.90 -12.70
C SER A 66 -1.42 -20.03 -11.84
N ALA A 67 -0.10 -20.22 -11.95
CA ALA A 67 0.88 -19.45 -11.19
C ALA A 67 0.88 -17.97 -11.60
N LEU A 68 0.89 -17.68 -12.91
CA LEU A 68 0.84 -16.30 -13.42
C LEU A 68 -0.51 -15.63 -13.10
N ALA A 69 -1.62 -16.35 -13.29
CA ALA A 69 -2.95 -15.85 -12.97
C ALA A 69 -3.06 -15.48 -11.48
N ALA A 70 -2.61 -16.34 -10.57
CA ALA A 70 -2.60 -16.06 -9.14
C ALA A 70 -1.82 -14.78 -8.80
N GLY A 71 -0.62 -14.63 -9.35
CA GLY A 71 0.20 -13.43 -9.11
C GLY A 71 -0.39 -12.15 -9.69
N PHE A 72 -0.91 -12.18 -10.92
CA PHE A 72 -1.52 -10.99 -11.53
C PHE A 72 -2.86 -10.61 -10.90
N VAL A 73 -3.65 -11.59 -10.45
CA VAL A 73 -4.86 -11.34 -9.64
C VAL A 73 -4.47 -10.65 -8.33
N VAL A 74 -3.44 -11.11 -7.63
CA VAL A 74 -2.94 -10.43 -6.43
C VAL A 74 -2.49 -9.00 -6.76
N ALA A 75 -1.70 -8.79 -7.82
CA ALA A 75 -1.29 -7.43 -8.22
C ALA A 75 -2.50 -6.52 -8.46
N MET A 76 -3.50 -6.99 -9.21
CA MET A 76 -4.70 -6.22 -9.48
C MET A 76 -5.46 -5.88 -8.19
N LEU A 77 -5.64 -6.86 -7.29
CA LEU A 77 -6.41 -6.64 -6.06
C LEU A 77 -5.67 -5.74 -5.07
N VAL A 78 -4.35 -5.84 -4.98
CA VAL A 78 -3.53 -4.88 -4.23
C VAL A 78 -3.73 -3.48 -4.82
N GLN A 79 -3.68 -3.32 -6.14
CA GLN A 79 -3.94 -2.02 -6.78
C GLN A 79 -5.34 -1.47 -6.43
N CYS A 80 -6.35 -2.33 -6.32
CA CYS A 80 -7.72 -1.93 -6.00
C CYS A 80 -7.94 -1.60 -4.51
N PHE A 81 -7.36 -2.36 -3.58
CA PHE A 81 -7.75 -2.30 -2.16
C PHE A 81 -6.66 -1.79 -1.20
N ASP A 82 -5.41 -1.64 -1.66
CA ASP A 82 -4.27 -1.30 -0.79
C ASP A 82 -4.49 0.01 -0.02
N HIS A 83 -4.97 1.04 -0.71
CA HIS A 83 -5.24 2.35 -0.11
C HIS A 83 -6.38 2.35 0.92
N ILE A 84 -7.13 1.25 1.05
CA ILE A 84 -8.24 1.08 2.01
C ILE A 84 -7.80 0.24 3.20
N SER A 85 -7.28 -0.97 2.95
CA SER A 85 -6.96 -1.95 4.01
C SER A 85 -5.50 -2.39 4.08
N GLY A 86 -4.69 -2.01 3.08
CA GLY A 86 -3.39 -2.62 2.81
C GLY A 86 -3.46 -3.93 2.02
N ALA A 87 -4.67 -4.29 1.54
CA ALA A 87 -4.94 -5.44 0.66
C ALA A 87 -4.20 -6.73 1.05
N GLN A 88 -4.30 -7.12 2.32
CA GLN A 88 -3.54 -8.26 2.84
C GLN A 88 -4.13 -9.57 2.32
N MET A 89 -5.46 -9.71 2.43
CA MET A 89 -6.28 -10.76 1.83
C MET A 89 -5.76 -12.19 2.11
N ASN A 90 -4.99 -12.32 3.19
CA ASN A 90 -4.15 -13.46 3.48
C ASN A 90 -3.74 -13.43 4.95
N PRO A 91 -4.16 -14.40 5.78
CA PRO A 91 -3.74 -14.49 7.17
C PRO A 91 -2.22 -14.55 7.36
N THR A 92 -1.47 -15.11 6.41
CA THR A 92 0.01 -15.10 6.42
C THR A 92 0.58 -13.68 6.39
N VAL A 93 0.04 -12.82 5.52
CA VAL A 93 0.48 -11.41 5.40
C VAL A 93 -0.04 -10.59 6.57
N THR A 94 -1.26 -10.88 7.05
CA THR A 94 -1.80 -10.23 8.24
C THR A 94 -0.98 -10.53 9.48
N LEU A 95 -0.56 -11.78 9.67
CA LEU A 95 0.35 -12.16 10.74
C LEU A 95 1.71 -11.43 10.63
N ALA A 96 2.29 -11.35 9.43
CA ALA A 96 3.50 -10.56 9.21
C ALA A 96 3.31 -9.10 9.62
N SER A 97 2.19 -8.48 9.24
CA SER A 97 1.89 -7.09 9.60
C SER A 97 1.74 -6.89 11.12
N MET A 98 1.23 -7.89 11.84
CA MET A 98 1.13 -7.89 13.30
C MET A 98 2.49 -8.03 13.96
N VAL A 99 3.32 -8.99 13.51
CA VAL A 99 4.67 -9.20 14.03
C VAL A 99 5.58 -8.00 13.76
N TRP A 100 5.40 -7.32 12.62
CA TRP A 100 6.08 -6.05 12.32
C TRP A 100 5.61 -4.90 13.23
N GLY A 101 4.37 -4.95 13.72
CA GLY A 101 3.73 -3.87 14.46
C GLY A 101 3.06 -2.81 13.58
N ARG A 102 2.73 -3.13 12.32
CA ARG A 102 1.92 -2.25 11.44
C ARG A 102 0.44 -2.30 11.79
N VAL A 103 -0.04 -3.45 12.25
CA VAL A 103 -1.44 -3.70 12.61
C VAL A 103 -1.49 -4.28 14.02
N SER A 104 -2.38 -3.74 14.86
CA SER A 104 -2.57 -4.30 16.22
C SER A 104 -3.14 -5.71 16.16
N GLY A 105 -2.86 -6.53 17.17
CA GLY A 105 -3.32 -7.93 17.19
C GLY A 105 -4.84 -8.06 17.04
N ALA A 106 -5.62 -7.24 17.76
CA ALA A 106 -7.08 -7.28 17.67
C ALA A 106 -7.60 -6.92 16.26
N ARG A 107 -7.01 -5.88 15.62
CA ARG A 107 -7.38 -5.49 14.26
C ARG A 107 -6.97 -6.56 13.24
N GLY A 108 -5.79 -7.16 13.40
CA GLY A 108 -5.31 -8.24 12.55
C GLY A 108 -6.21 -9.47 12.62
N LEU A 109 -6.65 -9.87 13.83
CA LEU A 109 -7.60 -10.97 14.00
C LEU A 109 -8.96 -10.68 13.36
N ALA A 110 -9.47 -9.44 13.48
CA ALA A 110 -10.70 -9.03 12.81
C ALA A 110 -10.57 -9.10 11.28
N MET A 111 -9.42 -8.67 10.73
CA MET A 111 -9.11 -8.78 9.30
C MET A 111 -9.05 -10.25 8.86
N MET A 112 -8.39 -11.14 9.61
CA MET A 112 -8.34 -12.57 9.29
C MET A 112 -9.73 -13.22 9.28
N ALA A 113 -10.60 -12.86 10.22
CA ALA A 113 -11.99 -13.32 10.23
C ALA A 113 -12.77 -12.81 9.00
N ALA A 114 -12.56 -11.54 8.63
CA ALA A 114 -13.17 -10.97 7.43
C ALA A 114 -12.65 -11.64 6.14
N GLN A 115 -11.36 -11.97 6.07
CA GLN A 115 -10.76 -12.71 4.96
C GLN A 115 -11.36 -14.11 4.82
N LEU A 116 -11.60 -14.82 5.92
CA LEU A 116 -12.29 -16.12 5.92
C LEU A 116 -13.73 -16.00 5.41
N ALA A 117 -14.47 -15.00 5.88
CA ALA A 117 -15.83 -14.74 5.41
C ALA A 117 -15.85 -14.41 3.90
N GLY A 118 -14.95 -13.53 3.46
CA GLY A 118 -14.77 -13.18 2.06
C GLY A 118 -14.41 -14.38 1.19
N ALA A 119 -13.39 -15.13 1.58
CA ALA A 119 -12.97 -16.35 0.87
C ALA A 119 -14.11 -17.37 0.77
N THR A 120 -14.92 -17.53 1.83
CA THR A 120 -16.12 -18.39 1.79
C THR A 120 -17.11 -17.95 0.71
N LEU A 121 -17.39 -16.65 0.61
CA LEU A 121 -18.27 -16.09 -0.44
C LEU A 121 -17.67 -16.22 -1.84
N GLY A 122 -16.37 -15.99 -2.00
CA GLY A 122 -15.66 -16.20 -3.27
C GLY A 122 -15.68 -17.66 -3.72
N GLY A 123 -15.48 -18.59 -2.79
CA GLY A 123 -15.61 -20.03 -3.03
C GLY A 123 -17.04 -20.43 -3.39
N ALA A 124 -18.05 -19.80 -2.77
CA ALA A 124 -19.46 -20.03 -3.11
C ALA A 124 -19.76 -19.61 -4.55
N ALA A 125 -19.31 -18.41 -4.94
CA ALA A 125 -19.47 -17.91 -6.30
C ALA A 125 -18.76 -18.81 -7.32
N LEU A 126 -17.54 -19.27 -7.00
CA LEU A 126 -16.81 -20.23 -7.82
C LEU A 126 -17.57 -21.55 -7.96
N HIS A 127 -18.12 -22.07 -6.85
CA HIS A 127 -18.90 -23.31 -6.81
C HIS A 127 -20.20 -23.20 -7.64
N LEU A 128 -20.79 -22.01 -7.76
CA LEU A 128 -21.96 -21.77 -8.61
C LEU A 128 -21.61 -21.65 -10.10
N LEU A 129 -20.39 -21.23 -10.42
CA LEU A 129 -19.93 -21.06 -11.81
C LEU A 129 -19.31 -22.34 -12.40
N GLN A 130 -18.95 -23.31 -11.56
CA GLN A 130 -18.33 -24.55 -12.04
C GLN A 130 -19.34 -25.39 -12.85
N PRO A 131 -18.89 -26.09 -13.91
CA PRO A 131 -19.70 -27.10 -14.57
C PRO A 131 -20.11 -28.22 -13.60
N ALA A 132 -21.30 -28.79 -13.82
CA ALA A 132 -21.74 -29.97 -13.09
C ALA A 132 -20.67 -31.09 -13.18
N ASP A 133 -20.49 -31.84 -12.09
CA ASP A 133 -19.55 -32.97 -11.98
C ASP A 133 -18.05 -32.61 -12.04
N THR A 134 -17.65 -31.39 -11.65
CA THR A 134 -16.23 -31.03 -11.47
C THR A 134 -15.78 -31.31 -10.02
N PRO A 135 -15.14 -32.46 -9.71
CA PRO A 135 -14.70 -32.73 -8.34
C PRO A 135 -13.51 -31.86 -7.94
N ALA A 136 -13.58 -31.30 -6.72
CA ALA A 136 -12.45 -30.73 -5.97
C ALA A 136 -11.63 -29.64 -6.67
N LEU A 137 -12.33 -28.68 -7.30
CA LEU A 137 -11.72 -27.57 -8.00
C LEU A 137 -10.82 -26.70 -7.10
N CYS A 138 -9.60 -26.42 -7.55
CA CYS A 138 -8.65 -25.49 -6.91
C CYS A 138 -8.26 -25.86 -5.46
N VAL A 139 -8.59 -27.07 -5.01
CA VAL A 139 -8.16 -27.59 -3.71
C VAL A 139 -6.64 -27.70 -3.72
N THR A 140 -5.99 -27.12 -2.72
CA THR A 140 -4.55 -27.28 -2.52
C THR A 140 -4.29 -28.60 -1.83
N ALA A 141 -3.46 -29.45 -2.44
CA ALA A 141 -3.01 -30.71 -1.87
C ALA A 141 -1.50 -30.91 -2.10
N PRO A 142 -0.78 -31.54 -1.17
CA PRO A 142 0.59 -32.00 -1.42
C PRO A 142 0.62 -32.98 -2.60
N ALA A 143 1.67 -32.92 -3.41
CA ALA A 143 1.89 -33.89 -4.47
C ALA A 143 1.97 -35.32 -3.88
N PRO A 144 1.47 -36.36 -4.56
CA PRO A 144 1.38 -37.72 -3.99
C PRO A 144 2.73 -38.31 -3.54
N HIS A 145 3.83 -37.89 -4.17
CA HIS A 145 5.19 -38.34 -3.87
C HIS A 145 5.87 -37.51 -2.77
N LEU A 146 5.23 -36.44 -2.29
CA LEU A 146 5.78 -35.52 -1.30
C LEU A 146 5.26 -35.86 0.09
N SER A 147 6.20 -36.07 1.03
CA SER A 147 5.83 -36.23 2.45
C SER A 147 5.13 -34.97 2.97
N VAL A 148 4.09 -35.16 3.77
CA VAL A 148 3.32 -34.07 4.41
C VAL A 148 4.22 -33.11 5.19
N TYR A 149 5.24 -33.61 5.90
CA TYR A 149 6.18 -32.76 6.65
C TYR A 149 7.07 -31.93 5.72
N LYS A 150 7.46 -32.47 4.56
CA LYS A 150 8.18 -31.71 3.52
C LYS A 150 7.28 -30.64 2.91
N ALA A 151 5.98 -30.93 2.74
CA ALA A 151 5.00 -29.95 2.28
C ALA A 151 4.85 -28.79 3.28
N VAL A 152 4.80 -29.08 4.60
CA VAL A 152 4.80 -28.03 5.65
C VAL A 152 6.06 -27.18 5.56
N ALA A 153 7.23 -27.80 5.42
CA ALA A 153 8.49 -27.07 5.32
C ALA A 153 8.54 -26.18 4.06
N LEU A 154 8.08 -26.68 2.91
CA LEU A 154 7.97 -25.90 1.69
C LEU A 154 7.00 -24.73 1.85
N GLU A 155 5.79 -24.95 2.34
CA GLU A 155 4.82 -23.88 2.58
C GLU A 155 5.30 -22.86 3.62
N ALA A 156 6.10 -23.28 4.61
CA ALA A 156 6.78 -22.35 5.53
C ALA A 156 7.83 -21.49 4.81
N VAL A 157 8.62 -22.07 3.90
CA VAL A 157 9.55 -21.28 3.08
C VAL A 157 8.78 -20.30 2.19
N LEU A 158 7.71 -20.72 1.53
CA LEU A 158 6.91 -19.84 0.67
C LEU A 158 6.23 -18.72 1.48
N GLY A 159 5.58 -19.05 2.60
CA GLY A 159 4.97 -18.05 3.48
C GLY A 159 5.99 -17.09 4.09
N GLY A 160 7.19 -17.59 4.41
CA GLY A 160 8.33 -16.78 4.85
C GLY A 160 8.83 -15.83 3.75
N CYS A 161 9.00 -16.29 2.52
CA CYS A 161 9.39 -15.47 1.37
C CYS A 161 8.34 -14.40 1.08
N LEU A 162 7.05 -14.75 1.11
CA LEU A 162 5.96 -13.78 0.97
C LEU A 162 6.01 -12.71 2.08
N ALA A 163 6.25 -13.12 3.32
CA ALA A 163 6.41 -12.20 4.43
C ALA A 163 7.62 -11.27 4.25
N LEU A 164 8.77 -11.79 3.81
CA LEU A 164 9.96 -10.98 3.51
C LEU A 164 9.72 -9.98 2.37
N ALA A 165 9.03 -10.39 1.31
CA ALA A 165 8.68 -9.50 0.19
C ALA A 165 7.81 -8.33 0.68
N ASN A 166 6.84 -8.60 1.56
CA ASN A 166 6.01 -7.57 2.20
C ASN A 166 6.83 -6.68 3.14
N CYS A 167 7.64 -7.28 4.02
CA CYS A 167 8.57 -6.59 4.92
C CYS A 167 9.47 -5.60 4.17
N ALA A 168 10.14 -6.07 3.12
CA ALA A 168 11.00 -5.24 2.28
C ALA A 168 10.21 -4.10 1.65
N SER A 169 8.97 -4.35 1.22
CA SER A 169 8.16 -3.36 0.53
C SER A 169 7.48 -2.37 1.50
N TRP A 170 7.34 -2.72 2.79
CA TRP A 170 6.92 -1.81 3.87
C TRP A 170 8.07 -1.01 4.47
N ASP A 171 9.32 -1.40 4.21
CA ASP A 171 10.49 -0.78 4.77
C ASP A 171 10.71 0.61 4.17
N GLU A 172 10.86 1.61 5.04
CA GLU A 172 11.05 3.01 4.65
C GLU A 172 12.27 3.20 3.74
N ARG A 173 13.29 2.35 3.90
CA ARG A 173 14.50 2.36 3.06
C ARG A 173 14.18 2.08 1.60
N ASN A 174 13.08 1.40 1.30
CA ASN A 174 12.65 1.08 -0.06
C ASN A 174 11.62 2.07 -0.64
N LEU A 175 11.21 3.11 0.10
CA LEU A 175 10.24 4.10 -0.39
C LEU A 175 10.74 4.96 -1.56
N HIS A 176 12.06 5.02 -1.77
CA HIS A 176 12.65 5.76 -2.89
C HIS A 176 12.54 5.00 -4.22
N LEU A 177 12.24 3.71 -4.18
CA LEU A 177 12.02 2.91 -5.38
C LEU A 177 10.71 3.35 -6.03
N ARG A 178 10.76 3.58 -7.35
CA ARG A 178 9.61 4.06 -8.13
C ARG A 178 8.85 2.92 -8.83
N ASP A 179 9.13 1.68 -8.44
CA ASP A 179 8.45 0.51 -8.97
C ASP A 179 7.04 0.37 -8.36
N SER A 180 6.17 -0.37 -9.06
CA SER A 180 4.78 -0.53 -8.65
C SER A 180 4.66 -1.48 -7.44
N TRP A 181 4.21 -0.97 -6.29
CA TRP A 181 3.91 -1.78 -5.10
C TRP A 181 3.03 -3.00 -5.42
N PRO A 182 1.88 -2.85 -6.11
CA PRO A 182 1.06 -3.99 -6.48
C PRO A 182 1.80 -5.03 -7.33
N LEU A 183 2.65 -4.57 -8.25
CA LEU A 183 3.41 -5.47 -9.11
C LEU A 183 4.47 -6.27 -8.33
N ARG A 184 5.18 -5.65 -7.38
CA ARG A 184 6.16 -6.35 -6.53
C ARG A 184 5.52 -7.52 -5.78
N VAL A 185 4.35 -7.30 -5.19
CA VAL A 185 3.63 -8.33 -4.45
C VAL A 185 3.15 -9.43 -5.40
N GLY A 186 2.50 -9.06 -6.52
CA GLY A 186 1.98 -10.03 -7.47
C GLY A 186 3.04 -10.87 -8.17
N VAL A 187 4.16 -10.27 -8.58
CA VAL A 187 5.30 -11.00 -9.17
C VAL A 187 5.91 -11.95 -8.16
N SER A 188 6.00 -11.56 -6.88
CA SER A 188 6.47 -12.46 -5.82
C SER A 188 5.58 -13.71 -5.69
N VAL A 189 4.26 -13.52 -5.67
CA VAL A 189 3.28 -14.62 -5.64
C VAL A 189 3.39 -15.50 -6.89
N ALA A 190 3.49 -14.91 -8.09
CA ALA A 190 3.67 -15.69 -9.32
C ALA A 190 4.97 -16.52 -9.29
N ALA A 191 6.08 -15.92 -8.88
CA ALA A 191 7.38 -16.60 -8.82
C ALA A 191 7.35 -17.79 -7.87
N MET A 192 6.80 -17.62 -6.66
CA MET A 192 6.66 -18.71 -5.68
C MET A 192 5.72 -19.81 -6.18
N SER A 193 4.62 -19.44 -6.85
CA SER A 193 3.70 -20.39 -7.46
C SER A 193 4.34 -21.17 -8.61
N LEU A 194 5.21 -20.56 -9.41
CA LEU A 194 5.97 -21.26 -10.45
C LEU A 194 6.96 -22.26 -9.86
N VAL A 195 7.54 -21.96 -8.70
CA VAL A 195 8.53 -22.84 -8.04
C VAL A 195 7.88 -24.05 -7.38
N ALA A 196 6.77 -23.87 -6.68
CA ALA A 196 6.21 -24.89 -5.78
C ALA A 196 4.76 -25.29 -6.06
N GLY A 197 4.14 -24.73 -7.11
CA GLY A 197 2.75 -25.01 -7.48
C GLY A 197 2.48 -26.49 -7.67
N ASP A 198 3.34 -27.19 -8.40
CA ASP A 198 3.20 -28.64 -8.66
C ASP A 198 3.57 -29.53 -7.47
N LEU A 199 4.18 -28.96 -6.42
CA LEU A 199 4.59 -29.69 -5.22
C LEU A 199 3.54 -29.63 -4.11
N THR A 200 2.91 -28.47 -3.91
CA THR A 200 2.02 -28.19 -2.76
C THR A 200 0.76 -27.42 -3.14
N GLY A 201 0.63 -26.96 -4.39
CA GLY A 201 -0.34 -25.95 -4.80
C GLY A 201 0.10 -24.51 -4.51
N ALA A 202 1.27 -24.32 -3.89
CA ALA A 202 1.84 -23.03 -3.50
C ALA A 202 0.79 -22.10 -2.89
N SER A 203 0.18 -22.55 -1.80
CA SER A 203 -0.93 -21.83 -1.18
C SER A 203 -0.49 -20.47 -0.70
N MET A 204 0.54 -20.43 0.16
CA MET A 204 1.01 -19.24 0.89
C MET A 204 -0.07 -18.54 1.73
N ASN A 205 -1.31 -19.00 1.67
CA ASN A 205 -2.49 -18.27 2.08
C ASN A 205 -3.56 -19.23 2.63
N PRO A 206 -3.73 -19.28 3.96
CA PRO A 206 -4.71 -20.15 4.59
C PRO A 206 -6.13 -19.98 4.06
N VAL A 207 -6.59 -18.75 3.79
CA VAL A 207 -7.98 -18.53 3.31
C VAL A 207 -8.18 -18.98 1.86
N ARG A 208 -7.13 -18.89 1.05
CA ARG A 208 -7.11 -19.37 -0.34
C ARG A 208 -7.14 -20.89 -0.43
N SER A 209 -6.57 -21.59 0.55
CA SER A 209 -6.72 -23.03 0.69
C SER A 209 -8.06 -23.42 1.32
N PHE A 210 -8.55 -22.63 2.27
CA PHE A 210 -9.75 -22.93 3.06
C PHE A 210 -11.01 -22.97 2.19
N ALA A 211 -11.22 -21.96 1.35
CA ALA A 211 -12.47 -21.84 0.61
C ALA A 211 -12.73 -23.02 -0.35
N PRO A 212 -11.78 -23.45 -1.21
CA PRO A 212 -11.97 -24.65 -2.03
C PRO A 212 -12.19 -25.92 -1.22
N ALA A 213 -11.47 -26.10 -0.10
CA ALA A 213 -11.62 -27.24 0.79
C ALA A 213 -13.03 -27.32 1.40
N LEU A 214 -13.57 -26.17 1.83
CA LEU A 214 -14.91 -26.05 2.38
C LEU A 214 -15.99 -26.46 1.35
N TRP A 215 -15.94 -25.89 0.15
CA TRP A 215 -16.96 -26.13 -0.88
C TRP A 215 -16.83 -27.47 -1.59
N SER A 216 -15.64 -28.09 -1.55
CA SER A 216 -15.40 -29.41 -2.13
C SER A 216 -15.48 -30.55 -1.11
N GLY A 217 -15.55 -30.23 0.19
CA GLY A 217 -15.50 -31.22 1.26
C GLY A 217 -14.15 -31.94 1.42
N VAL A 218 -13.07 -31.42 0.81
CA VAL A 218 -11.75 -32.06 0.82
C VAL A 218 -10.85 -31.39 1.86
N TRP A 219 -10.69 -32.04 3.01
CA TRP A 219 -9.92 -31.54 4.16
C TRP A 219 -8.59 -32.27 4.39
N GLN A 220 -8.27 -33.25 3.55
CA GLN A 220 -7.06 -34.05 3.69
C GLN A 220 -5.83 -33.15 3.66
N HIS A 221 -4.97 -33.28 4.68
CA HIS A 221 -3.75 -32.47 4.85
C HIS A 221 -3.96 -30.94 4.90
N HIS A 222 -5.19 -30.46 5.08
CA HIS A 222 -5.51 -29.03 5.03
C HIS A 222 -4.71 -28.19 6.05
N TRP A 223 -4.41 -28.77 7.22
CA TRP A 223 -3.63 -28.13 8.28
C TRP A 223 -2.24 -27.66 7.82
N VAL A 224 -1.67 -28.29 6.78
CA VAL A 224 -0.37 -27.90 6.17
C VAL A 224 -0.39 -26.43 5.76
N TYR A 225 -1.50 -25.99 5.16
CA TYR A 225 -1.67 -24.64 4.63
C TYR A 225 -1.99 -23.57 5.68
N TRP A 226 -2.15 -24.00 6.94
CA TRP A 226 -2.18 -23.11 8.10
C TRP A 226 -0.82 -23.10 8.78
N ALA A 227 -0.34 -24.29 9.19
CA ALA A 227 0.89 -24.42 9.96
C ALA A 227 2.12 -23.94 9.18
N GLY A 228 2.25 -24.34 7.91
CA GLY A 228 3.38 -23.97 7.06
C GLY A 228 3.48 -22.45 6.89
N PRO A 229 2.53 -21.81 6.17
CA PRO A 229 2.66 -20.40 5.83
C PRO A 229 2.74 -19.48 7.05
N LEU A 230 1.93 -19.74 8.09
CA LEU A 230 1.91 -18.90 9.29
C LEU A 230 3.23 -19.00 10.07
N SER A 231 3.80 -20.20 10.24
CA SER A 231 5.08 -20.37 10.96
C SER A 231 6.23 -19.70 10.21
N GLY A 232 6.30 -19.88 8.89
CA GLY A 232 7.28 -19.23 8.02
C GLY A 232 7.18 -17.71 8.07
N SER A 233 5.97 -17.17 7.98
CA SER A 233 5.71 -15.72 8.05
C SER A 233 6.14 -15.12 9.40
N ALA A 234 5.75 -15.77 10.51
CA ALA A 234 6.13 -15.31 11.84
C ALA A 234 7.66 -15.30 12.02
N LEU A 235 8.33 -16.39 11.66
CA LEU A 235 9.78 -16.52 11.80
C LEU A 235 10.52 -15.50 10.94
N SER A 236 10.19 -15.43 9.65
CA SER A 236 10.88 -14.53 8.70
C SER A 236 10.66 -13.06 9.02
N THR A 237 9.44 -12.69 9.42
CA THR A 237 9.14 -11.30 9.85
C THR A 237 9.89 -10.95 11.13
N ALA A 238 9.89 -11.84 12.13
CA ALA A 238 10.61 -11.62 13.37
C ALA A 238 12.12 -11.46 13.12
N LEU A 239 12.69 -12.29 12.24
CA LEU A 239 14.08 -12.18 11.82
C LEU A 239 14.37 -10.84 11.13
N TYR A 240 13.49 -10.42 10.22
CA TYR A 240 13.63 -9.13 9.54
C TYR A 240 13.64 -7.97 10.52
N VAL A 241 12.66 -7.94 11.44
CA VAL A 241 12.53 -6.86 12.42
C VAL A 241 13.69 -6.86 13.42
N ALA A 242 14.14 -8.04 13.87
CA ALA A 242 15.17 -8.14 14.90
C ALA A 242 16.60 -7.90 14.37
N VAL A 243 16.88 -8.34 13.14
CA VAL A 243 18.25 -8.37 12.58
C VAL A 243 18.46 -7.34 11.48
N TRP A 244 17.52 -7.16 10.56
CA TRP A 244 17.74 -6.37 9.35
C TRP A 244 17.10 -4.98 9.36
N ARG A 245 16.13 -4.74 10.25
CA ARG A 245 15.51 -3.43 10.44
C ARG A 245 16.38 -2.57 11.38
N PRO A 246 16.88 -1.41 10.93
CA PRO A 246 17.63 -0.50 11.79
C PRO A 246 16.79 -0.09 12.99
N ARG A 247 17.40 0.01 14.17
CA ARG A 247 16.74 0.60 15.32
C ARG A 247 16.46 2.07 15.01
N PRO A 248 15.33 2.64 15.46
CA PRO A 248 15.14 4.08 15.43
C PRO A 248 16.34 4.71 16.14
N THR A 249 17.18 5.45 15.42
CA THR A 249 18.17 6.29 16.06
C THR A 249 17.37 7.31 16.87
N HIS A 250 17.43 7.22 18.20
CA HIS A 250 17.01 8.33 19.04
C HIS A 250 17.85 9.53 18.60
N ALA A 251 17.26 10.42 17.82
CA ALA A 251 17.87 11.71 17.58
C ALA A 251 18.08 12.30 18.99
N PRO A 252 19.31 12.71 19.36
CA PRO A 252 19.51 13.40 20.62
C PRO A 252 18.50 14.55 20.65
N HIS A 253 17.72 14.64 21.73
CA HIS A 253 16.77 15.73 21.94
C HIS A 253 17.47 17.03 21.52
N ALA A 254 16.93 17.70 20.50
CA ALA A 254 17.42 19.00 20.07
C ALA A 254 17.18 19.98 21.22
N SER A 255 18.08 19.97 22.22
CA SER A 255 18.16 21.01 23.22
C SER A 255 18.53 22.28 22.47
N HIS A 256 17.58 23.21 22.45
CA HIS A 256 17.71 24.59 21.96
C HIS A 256 17.59 24.80 20.45
N ALA A 257 16.41 24.49 19.89
CA ALA A 257 15.92 25.32 18.80
C ALA A 257 15.53 26.71 19.37
N PRO A 258 16.01 27.83 18.82
CA PRO A 258 15.59 29.16 19.26
C PRO A 258 14.07 29.30 19.12
N ARG A 259 13.39 29.82 20.15
CA ARG A 259 11.94 30.09 20.08
C ARG A 259 11.66 31.00 18.87
N PRO A 260 10.64 30.69 18.05
CA PRO A 260 10.22 31.63 17.02
C PRO A 260 9.82 32.96 17.68
N PRO A 261 10.13 34.11 17.06
CA PRO A 261 9.76 35.41 17.60
C PRO A 261 8.24 35.47 17.80
N ARG A 262 7.83 35.95 18.98
CA ARG A 262 6.42 36.19 19.32
C ARG A 262 5.77 36.99 18.19
N ALA A 263 4.72 36.44 17.59
CA ALA A 263 3.94 37.15 16.57
C ALA A 263 3.49 38.50 17.14
N ALA A 264 4.00 39.59 16.56
CA ALA A 264 3.50 40.92 16.86
C ALA A 264 2.02 40.96 16.49
N HIS A 265 1.18 41.47 17.39
CA HIS A 265 -0.24 41.67 17.15
C HIS A 265 -0.45 42.56 15.91
N VAL A 266 -0.83 41.95 14.80
CA VAL A 266 -1.36 42.67 13.64
C VAL A 266 -2.77 43.12 14.02
N ARG A 267 -2.93 44.40 14.38
CA ARG A 267 -4.25 45.05 14.43
C ARG A 267 -4.86 44.99 13.04
N ARG A 268 -5.98 44.30 12.88
CA ARG A 268 -6.83 44.40 11.69
C ARG A 268 -7.59 45.73 11.77
N SER A 269 -7.27 46.68 10.90
CA SER A 269 -8.22 47.72 10.51
C SER A 269 -9.11 47.10 9.43
N MET A 270 -10.40 46.92 9.72
CA MET A 270 -11.40 46.54 8.74
C MET A 270 -11.90 47.81 8.08
N ASP A 271 -11.32 48.18 6.94
CA ASP A 271 -11.94 49.12 6.02
C ASP A 271 -11.70 48.68 4.57
N SER A 272 -12.80 48.61 3.83
CA SER A 272 -12.94 48.35 2.39
C SER A 272 -12.64 46.94 1.87
N LEU A 273 -13.65 46.39 1.20
CA LEU A 273 -13.61 45.20 0.36
C LEU A 273 -12.76 45.48 -0.88
N ASP A 274 -11.58 44.86 -1.01
CA ASP A 274 -11.05 44.37 -2.30
C ASP A 274 -9.71 43.61 -2.12
N ALA A 275 -9.57 42.51 -2.86
CA ALA A 275 -8.36 41.71 -3.12
C ALA A 275 -7.43 41.33 -1.94
N ARG A 276 -7.54 40.07 -1.46
CA ARG A 276 -6.61 39.47 -0.51
C ARG A 276 -5.27 39.11 -1.17
N ALA A 277 -4.23 39.93 -0.98
CA ALA A 277 -2.84 39.55 -1.26
C ALA A 277 -2.17 38.98 0.02
N ILE A 278 -1.69 37.74 -0.04
CA ILE A 278 -0.84 37.15 1.03
C ILE A 278 0.62 37.28 0.58
N VAL A 279 1.39 38.12 1.25
CA VAL A 279 2.84 38.25 1.00
C VAL A 279 3.59 37.22 1.84
N VAL A 280 4.16 36.20 1.19
CA VAL A 280 5.04 35.23 1.84
C VAL A 280 6.50 35.59 1.50
N LYS A 281 7.29 35.99 2.51
CA LYS A 281 8.74 36.11 2.38
C LYS A 281 9.37 34.76 2.70
N THR A 282 10.04 34.15 1.73
CA THR A 282 10.90 32.97 1.97
C THR A 282 12.36 33.41 1.94
N GLN A 283 13.11 33.07 2.99
CA GLN A 283 14.53 33.34 3.10
C GLN A 283 15.28 32.06 2.74
N ARG A 284 15.97 32.07 1.60
CA ARG A 284 16.88 30.99 1.18
C ARG A 284 18.24 31.64 0.92
N ASP A 285 19.25 31.18 1.64
CA ASP A 285 20.68 31.44 1.44
C ASP A 285 21.06 32.84 0.93
N GLY A 286 21.29 33.75 1.88
CA GLY A 286 22.24 34.87 1.74
C GLY A 286 21.96 35.96 0.70
N THR A 287 20.90 35.89 -0.09
CA THR A 287 20.55 36.94 -1.07
C THR A 287 19.09 37.36 -0.94
N ASN A 288 18.88 38.66 -0.74
CA ASN A 288 17.55 39.25 -0.49
C ASN A 288 16.80 39.45 -1.82
N GLU A 289 16.06 38.44 -2.29
CA GLU A 289 15.00 38.63 -3.30
C GLU A 289 13.63 38.48 -2.65
N SER A 290 12.81 39.54 -2.71
CA SER A 290 11.40 39.50 -2.32
C SER A 290 10.54 39.34 -3.57
N ARG A 291 9.81 38.22 -3.70
CA ARG A 291 8.74 38.07 -4.71
C ARG A 291 7.38 38.18 -4.04
N ALA A 292 6.52 39.06 -4.56
CA ALA A 292 5.11 39.11 -4.23
C ALA A 292 4.32 38.34 -5.30
N TYR A 293 3.41 37.46 -4.86
CA TYR A 293 2.45 36.80 -5.75
C TYR A 293 1.05 37.27 -5.37
N SER A 294 0.31 37.83 -6.33
CA SER A 294 -1.10 38.16 -6.19
C SER A 294 -1.91 37.02 -6.77
N TYR A 295 -2.65 36.29 -5.93
CA TYR A 295 -3.66 35.34 -6.39
C TYR A 295 -5.02 36.02 -6.34
N LEU A 296 -5.62 36.26 -7.51
CA LEU A 296 -7.05 36.55 -7.60
C LEU A 296 -7.78 35.20 -7.46
N ALA A 297 -8.68 35.09 -6.48
CA ALA A 297 -9.57 33.93 -6.38
C ALA A 297 -10.52 33.89 -7.59
N PRO A 298 -10.87 32.72 -8.15
CA PRO A 298 -11.79 32.64 -9.28
C PRO A 298 -13.21 33.05 -8.86
N ASN A 299 -13.87 33.86 -9.69
CA ASN A 299 -15.31 34.11 -9.58
C ASN A 299 -16.07 32.88 -10.14
N PRO A 300 -16.95 32.23 -9.37
CA PRO A 300 -17.61 30.99 -9.79
C PRO A 300 -18.67 31.15 -10.89
N ASN A 301 -18.95 32.37 -11.38
CA ASN A 301 -20.05 32.64 -12.33
C ASN A 301 -19.62 33.00 -13.77
N LEU A 302 -18.36 32.81 -14.16
CA LEU A 302 -17.91 33.08 -15.55
C LEU A 302 -17.15 31.87 -16.10
N GLY A 303 -17.80 31.12 -17.00
CA GLY A 303 -17.22 29.96 -17.68
C GLY A 303 -16.45 30.32 -18.96
N GLU A 304 -15.25 30.91 -18.83
CA GLU A 304 -14.34 31.17 -19.96
C GLU A 304 -12.88 30.82 -19.59
N PRO A 305 -12.01 30.37 -20.53
CA PRO A 305 -10.63 29.97 -20.24
C PRO A 305 -9.68 31.18 -20.10
N LEU A 306 -8.82 31.16 -19.09
CA LEU A 306 -7.89 32.25 -18.76
C LEU A 306 -6.69 32.36 -19.74
N ALA A 307 -6.62 33.49 -20.45
CA ALA A 307 -5.39 33.98 -21.07
C ALA A 307 -4.41 34.51 -20.00
N ARG A 308 -3.11 34.19 -20.13
CA ARG A 308 -2.05 34.69 -19.25
C ARG A 308 -1.53 36.04 -19.74
N THR A 309 -1.74 37.12 -19.00
CA THR A 309 -1.01 38.39 -19.17
C THR A 309 0.04 38.55 -18.08
N ARG A 310 1.28 38.82 -18.50
CA ARG A 310 2.44 39.07 -17.65
C ARG A 310 2.47 40.56 -17.30
N ALA A 311 2.46 40.91 -16.01
CA ALA A 311 2.67 42.29 -15.57
C ALA A 311 4.14 42.46 -15.16
N ASP A 312 4.93 43.16 -15.99
CA ASP A 312 6.29 43.58 -15.65
C ASP A 312 6.22 44.85 -14.78
N SER A 313 6.72 44.79 -13.55
CA SER A 313 6.84 45.95 -12.67
C SER A 313 8.14 46.71 -12.95
N ALA A 314 8.00 47.97 -13.35
CA ALA A 314 9.06 48.93 -13.62
C ALA A 314 10.02 49.16 -12.44
N ARG A 315 11.32 49.15 -12.72
CA ARG A 315 12.36 49.77 -11.85
C ARG A 315 12.41 51.27 -12.12
N ARG A 316 12.24 52.10 -11.08
CA ARG A 316 12.62 53.52 -11.07
C ARG A 316 13.84 53.72 -10.18
N GLY A 317 14.75 54.59 -10.63
CA GLY A 317 15.85 55.20 -9.87
C GLY A 317 17.19 54.48 -10.08
N ALA A 318 18.31 55.11 -10.44
CA ALA A 318 18.61 56.52 -10.62
C ALA A 318 19.81 56.68 -11.57
N THR A 319 19.79 57.76 -12.32
CA THR A 319 20.82 58.26 -13.24
C THR A 319 22.01 58.89 -12.50
N THR A 320 23.22 58.59 -12.93
CA THR A 320 24.40 59.49 -12.87
C THR A 320 25.31 59.22 -14.07
N PRO A 321 25.69 60.25 -14.87
CA PRO A 321 26.56 60.10 -16.05
C PRO A 321 28.01 60.56 -15.77
N ARG A 322 28.99 59.97 -16.48
CA ARG A 322 30.30 60.53 -16.91
C ARG A 322 31.06 59.43 -17.68
N LEU A 323 31.21 59.53 -19.01
CA LEU A 323 32.17 60.32 -19.83
C LEU A 323 33.48 59.56 -20.14
N ASN A 324 33.58 59.16 -21.41
CA ASN A 324 34.73 59.10 -22.34
C ASN A 324 36.11 58.57 -21.91
N GLY A 325 36.68 57.74 -22.79
CA GLY A 325 38.12 57.76 -23.07
C GLY A 325 38.64 56.49 -23.76
N GLN A 326 39.07 56.66 -25.03
CA GLN A 326 39.97 55.79 -25.81
C GLN A 326 41.20 55.36 -24.96
N ILE A 327 41.83 54.20 -25.12
CA ILE A 327 42.53 53.57 -26.26
C ILE A 327 42.54 52.05 -26.02
#